data_AF-A0A1M2VSP3-F1
#
_entry.id   AF-A0A1M2VSP3-F1
#
_cell.length_a   1.000
_cell.length_b   1.000
_cell.length_c   1.000
_cell.angle_alpha   90.00
_cell.angle_beta   90.00
_cell.angle_gamma   90.00
#
_symmetry.space_group_name_H-M   'P 1'
#
loop_
_entity.id
_entity.type
_entity.pdbx_description
1 polymer ?
#
loop_
_entity_poly.entity_id
_entity_poly.type
_entity_poly.pdbx_seq_one_letter_code
_entity_poly.pdbx_strand_id
1 'polypeptide(L)'
;MPPTDTEKQMFEEVKQNWAAIVQRGASMGVGDHKKLTPPQAARAIVAAFARHLTRPGLSFPDVQQEVALLRTFWAVAADEVPAFTPAVCRSEALWAALPWVVRRVANEPSTAAREVAADVLMMYGRMMHPVVMDGVDTYADVFVHCWVAGGLFDMLEEHSMQIMDFTNGPMALTLIFNTINICIPYLSTETRAELRAQLPRTGMVWKILQAGIASGANEDMARYKANSSGFFMPKGVPDPRNPMWRQGAWEMLATLGHKMRPSEDCARRGCDKPAGGLWCSAGACTGTRYCSRACMKA
;
A
#
# COMPACT_ATOMS: atom_id res chain seq x y z
N MET A 1 -15.57 -3.85 -2.11
CA MET A 1 -16.56 -4.89 -2.47
C MET A 1 -16.95 -5.63 -1.21
N PRO A 2 -18.25 -5.91 -1.02
CA PRO A 2 -18.67 -6.87 -0.01
C PRO A 2 -18.07 -8.25 -0.31
N PRO A 3 -17.84 -9.11 0.70
CA PRO A 3 -17.32 -10.46 0.47
C PRO A 3 -18.24 -11.23 -0.49
N THR A 4 -17.65 -12.03 -1.38
CA THR A 4 -18.42 -12.96 -2.23
C THR A 4 -19.06 -14.04 -1.36
N ASP A 5 -20.07 -14.75 -1.86
CA ASP A 5 -20.69 -15.83 -1.08
C ASP A 5 -19.69 -16.97 -0.78
N THR A 6 -18.78 -17.24 -1.72
CA THR A 6 -17.64 -18.14 -1.50
C THR A 6 -16.72 -17.61 -0.38
N GLU A 7 -16.41 -16.31 -0.37
CA GLU A 7 -15.61 -15.72 0.71
C GLU A 7 -16.32 -15.75 2.05
N LYS A 8 -17.64 -15.54 2.09
CA LYS A 8 -18.44 -15.68 3.32
C LYS A 8 -18.41 -17.12 3.83
N GLN A 9 -18.54 -18.10 2.94
CA GLN A 9 -18.42 -19.50 3.32
C GLN A 9 -17.02 -19.82 3.83
N MET A 10 -15.97 -19.41 3.12
CA MET A 10 -14.59 -19.55 3.58
C MET A 10 -14.37 -18.85 4.93
N PHE A 11 -14.99 -17.69 5.14
CA PHE A 11 -14.92 -16.93 6.39
C PHE A 11 -15.52 -17.73 7.55
N GLU A 12 -16.72 -18.29 7.39
CA GLU A 12 -17.35 -19.14 8.39
C GLU A 12 -16.56 -20.43 8.65
N GLU A 13 -16.02 -21.06 7.60
CA GLU A 13 -15.18 -22.25 7.73
C GLU A 13 -13.87 -21.95 8.47
N VAL A 14 -13.20 -20.84 8.16
CA VAL A 14 -12.00 -20.38 8.85
C VAL A 14 -12.30 -20.08 10.31
N LYS A 15 -13.43 -19.41 10.62
CA LYS A 15 -13.86 -19.16 12.00
C LYS A 15 -14.08 -20.44 12.78
N GLN A 16 -14.88 -21.37 12.24
CA GLN A 16 -15.22 -22.64 12.89
C GLN A 16 -13.98 -23.51 13.12
N ASN A 17 -13.04 -23.50 12.19
CA ASN A 17 -11.86 -24.35 12.24
C ASN A 17 -10.62 -23.62 12.77
N TRP A 18 -10.71 -22.35 13.15
CA TRP A 18 -9.55 -21.53 13.50
C TRP A 18 -8.67 -22.17 14.58
N ALA A 19 -9.30 -22.57 15.69
CA ALA A 19 -8.61 -23.20 16.80
C ALA A 19 -7.89 -24.48 16.34
N ALA A 20 -8.50 -25.26 15.45
CA ALA A 20 -7.91 -26.46 14.88
C ALA A 20 -6.79 -26.14 13.87
N ILE A 21 -6.92 -25.10 13.05
CA ILE A 21 -5.90 -24.65 12.08
C ILE A 21 -4.65 -24.17 12.83
N VAL A 22 -4.81 -23.36 13.86
CA VAL A 22 -3.71 -22.89 14.72
C VAL A 22 -3.08 -24.06 15.46
N GLN A 23 -3.88 -24.98 16.02
CA GLN A 23 -3.38 -26.17 16.72
C GLN A 23 -2.68 -27.17 15.79
N ARG A 24 -3.14 -27.36 14.54
CA ARG A 24 -2.51 -28.26 13.57
C ARG A 24 -1.29 -27.65 12.89
N GLY A 25 -1.31 -26.35 12.60
CA GLY A 25 -0.12 -25.61 12.18
C GLY A 25 0.98 -25.68 13.26
N ALA A 26 0.57 -25.73 14.52
CA ALA A 26 1.46 -25.94 15.66
C ALA A 26 2.06 -27.34 15.78
N SER A 27 1.54 -28.34 15.06
CA SER A 27 1.93 -29.75 15.20
C SER A 27 2.70 -30.33 14.01
N MET A 28 2.96 -29.59 12.93
CA MET A 28 3.63 -30.12 11.73
C MET A 28 5.18 -30.11 11.79
N GLY A 29 5.79 -30.08 12.97
CA GLY A 29 7.22 -30.33 13.18
C GLY A 29 7.45 -31.73 13.75
N VAL A 30 8.23 -32.54 13.03
CA VAL A 30 8.58 -33.94 13.36
C VAL A 30 9.26 -34.06 14.73
N GLY A 31 8.63 -34.79 15.67
CA GLY A 31 9.27 -35.34 16.89
C GLY A 31 9.12 -34.49 18.16
N ASP A 32 8.34 -34.94 19.15
CA ASP A 32 8.26 -34.41 20.54
C ASP A 32 8.08 -32.88 20.74
N HIS A 33 7.60 -32.15 19.73
CA HIS A 33 7.70 -30.69 19.73
C HIS A 33 6.57 -29.96 20.46
N LYS A 34 7.01 -29.06 21.35
CA LYS A 34 6.27 -28.03 22.08
C LYS A 34 5.23 -27.32 21.19
N LYS A 35 3.95 -27.31 21.61
CA LYS A 35 2.87 -26.57 20.92
C LYS A 35 3.30 -25.13 20.64
N LEU A 36 3.18 -24.67 19.39
CA LEU A 36 3.43 -23.26 19.03
C LEU A 36 2.53 -22.34 19.86
N THR A 37 3.11 -21.24 20.33
CA THR A 37 2.33 -20.14 20.91
C THR A 37 1.52 -19.43 19.82
N PRO A 38 0.40 -18.74 20.15
CA PRO A 38 -0.38 -18.03 19.15
C PRO A 38 0.43 -17.05 18.28
N PRO A 39 1.40 -16.27 18.82
CA PRO A 39 2.30 -15.46 17.99
C PRO A 39 3.20 -16.26 17.04
N GLN A 40 3.67 -17.44 17.46
CA GLN A 40 4.48 -18.31 16.60
C GLN A 40 3.63 -18.88 15.46
N ALA A 41 2.40 -19.32 15.76
CA ALA A 41 1.47 -19.82 14.75
C ALA A 41 1.07 -18.72 13.75
N ALA A 42 0.73 -17.52 14.23
CA ALA A 42 0.41 -16.37 13.37
C ALA A 42 1.55 -16.05 12.40
N ARG A 43 2.80 -15.98 12.89
CA ARG A 43 3.98 -15.77 12.04
C ARG A 43 4.17 -16.90 11.02
N ALA A 44 3.99 -18.15 11.43
CA ALA A 44 4.11 -19.30 10.52
C ALA A 44 3.08 -19.25 9.39
N ILE A 45 1.83 -18.88 9.71
CA ILE A 45 0.75 -18.71 8.73
C ILE A 45 1.07 -17.58 7.75
N VAL A 46 1.45 -16.40 8.27
CA VAL A 46 1.83 -15.24 7.43
C VAL A 46 3.01 -15.58 6.52
N ALA A 47 4.01 -16.30 7.04
CA ALA A 47 5.14 -16.77 6.25
C ALA A 47 4.73 -17.81 5.18
N ALA A 48 3.73 -18.65 5.47
CA ALA A 48 3.19 -19.59 4.49
C ALA A 48 2.53 -18.85 3.31
N PHE A 49 1.70 -17.84 3.57
CA PHE A 49 1.14 -16.98 2.51
C PHE A 49 2.22 -16.32 1.66
N ALA A 50 3.24 -15.74 2.30
CA ALA A 50 4.35 -15.11 1.57
C ALA A 50 5.05 -16.10 0.63
N ARG A 51 5.33 -17.32 1.09
CA ARG A 51 5.95 -18.39 0.28
C ARG A 51 5.06 -18.88 -0.84
N HIS A 52 3.76 -19.04 -0.58
CA HIS A 52 2.81 -19.50 -1.59
C HIS A 52 2.66 -18.46 -2.69
N LEU A 53 2.43 -17.20 -2.32
CA LEU A 53 2.28 -16.10 -3.27
C LEU A 53 3.50 -15.92 -4.17
N THR A 54 4.70 -16.24 -3.69
CA THR A 54 5.96 -16.13 -4.47
C THR A 54 6.40 -17.44 -5.11
N ARG A 55 5.60 -18.51 -5.05
CA ARG A 55 5.96 -19.81 -5.58
C ARG A 55 6.14 -19.75 -7.11
N PRO A 56 7.29 -20.17 -7.64
CA PRO A 56 7.49 -20.26 -9.09
C PRO A 56 6.47 -21.19 -9.74
N GLY A 57 5.94 -20.79 -10.90
CA GLY A 57 5.01 -21.60 -11.68
C GLY A 57 3.56 -21.66 -11.14
N LEU A 58 3.24 -20.94 -10.06
CA LEU A 58 1.86 -20.84 -9.55
C LEU A 58 0.93 -20.31 -10.65
N SER A 59 -0.22 -20.93 -10.95
CA SER A 59 -1.08 -20.43 -12.04
C SER A 59 -1.78 -19.12 -11.66
N PHE A 60 -2.30 -18.36 -12.63
CA PHE A 60 -3.08 -17.15 -12.33
C PHE A 60 -4.31 -17.45 -11.43
N PRO A 61 -5.13 -18.50 -11.69
CA PRO A 61 -6.21 -18.90 -10.79
C PRO A 61 -5.73 -19.17 -9.35
N ASP A 62 -4.57 -19.82 -9.19
CA ASP A 62 -4.02 -20.10 -7.85
C ASP A 62 -3.58 -18.81 -7.15
N VAL A 63 -2.95 -17.87 -7.85
CA VAL A 63 -2.59 -16.54 -7.31
C VAL A 63 -3.86 -15.79 -6.85
N GLN A 64 -4.91 -15.80 -7.67
CA GLN A 64 -6.19 -15.19 -7.34
C GLN A 64 -6.78 -15.81 -6.07
N GLN A 65 -6.76 -17.14 -5.95
CA GLN A 65 -7.25 -17.86 -4.78
C GLN A 65 -6.44 -17.56 -3.53
N GLU A 66 -5.10 -17.52 -3.61
CA GLU A 66 -4.22 -17.20 -2.48
C GLU A 66 -4.43 -15.76 -1.98
N VAL A 67 -4.61 -14.79 -2.89
CA VAL A 67 -4.94 -13.40 -2.52
C VAL A 67 -6.31 -13.32 -1.85
N ALA A 68 -7.33 -13.98 -2.40
CA ALA A 68 -8.67 -14.01 -1.83
C ALA A 68 -8.68 -14.69 -0.44
N LEU A 69 -7.94 -15.77 -0.28
CA LEU A 69 -7.78 -16.48 0.99
C LEU A 69 -7.09 -15.58 2.02
N LEU A 70 -5.94 -14.97 1.69
CA LEU A 70 -5.24 -14.05 2.58
C LEU A 70 -6.12 -12.87 3.01
N ARG A 71 -6.89 -12.28 2.08
CA ARG A 71 -7.82 -11.20 2.37
C ARG A 71 -8.92 -11.63 3.34
N THR A 72 -9.52 -12.79 3.08
CA THR A 72 -10.58 -13.35 3.94
C THR A 72 -10.05 -13.68 5.32
N PHE A 73 -8.87 -14.28 5.36
CA PHE A 73 -8.18 -14.65 6.59
C PHE A 73 -7.83 -13.43 7.43
N TRP A 74 -7.33 -12.35 6.81
CA TRP A 74 -7.11 -11.07 7.49
C TRP A 74 -8.40 -10.52 8.10
N ALA A 75 -9.50 -10.50 7.33
CA ALA A 75 -10.77 -9.96 7.80
C ALA A 75 -11.35 -10.72 9.01
N VAL A 76 -11.03 -12.00 9.19
CA VAL A 76 -11.37 -12.76 10.40
C VAL A 76 -10.34 -12.51 11.50
N ALA A 77 -9.07 -12.76 11.19
CA ALA A 77 -8.04 -12.95 12.20
C ALA A 77 -7.58 -11.63 12.83
N ALA A 78 -7.74 -10.50 12.14
CA ALA A 78 -7.40 -9.20 12.71
C ALA A 78 -8.22 -8.88 13.98
N ASP A 79 -9.50 -9.30 14.01
CA ASP A 79 -10.41 -9.04 15.12
C ASP A 79 -10.40 -10.18 16.15
N GLU A 80 -10.34 -11.43 15.68
CA GLU A 80 -10.48 -12.61 16.54
C GLU A 80 -9.14 -13.06 17.18
N VAL A 81 -8.01 -12.59 16.63
CA VAL A 81 -6.68 -13.11 16.98
C VAL A 81 -5.69 -11.96 17.15
N PRO A 82 -5.55 -11.42 18.37
CA PRO A 82 -4.69 -10.27 18.63
C PRO A 82 -3.23 -10.45 18.18
N ALA A 83 -2.75 -11.70 18.12
CA ALA A 83 -1.40 -12.03 17.67
C ALA A 83 -1.19 -11.94 16.14
N PHE A 84 -2.26 -11.89 15.34
CA PHE A 84 -2.19 -11.92 13.88
C PHE A 84 -1.81 -10.58 13.27
N THR A 85 -2.42 -9.48 13.73
CA THR A 85 -2.08 -8.12 13.29
C THR A 85 -0.58 -7.81 13.43
N PRO A 86 0.06 -8.05 14.58
CA PRO A 86 1.51 -7.86 14.72
C PRO A 86 2.33 -8.77 13.79
N ALA A 87 1.88 -10.01 13.55
CA ALA A 87 2.58 -10.94 12.68
C ALA A 87 2.56 -10.48 11.22
N VAL A 88 1.43 -9.96 10.73
CA VAL A 88 1.31 -9.36 9.40
C VAL A 88 2.15 -8.08 9.31
N CYS A 89 2.04 -7.19 10.29
CA CYS A 89 2.75 -5.90 10.27
C CYS A 89 4.27 -6.06 10.20
N ARG A 90 4.82 -7.08 10.86
CA ARG A 90 6.25 -7.35 10.96
C ARG A 90 6.79 -8.29 9.88
N SER A 91 5.97 -8.72 8.92
CA SER A 91 6.38 -9.72 7.92
C SER A 91 6.92 -9.08 6.65
N GLU A 92 8.23 -8.80 6.62
CA GLU A 92 8.92 -8.35 5.41
C GLU A 92 8.66 -9.27 4.22
N ALA A 93 8.67 -10.59 4.43
CA ALA A 93 8.44 -11.57 3.38
C ALA A 93 7.04 -11.43 2.75
N LEU A 94 6.00 -11.16 3.55
CA LEU A 94 4.67 -10.92 3.02
C LEU A 94 4.62 -9.61 2.24
N TRP A 95 5.19 -8.54 2.80
CA TRP A 95 5.20 -7.23 2.15
C TRP A 95 6.08 -7.17 0.89
N ALA A 96 7.04 -8.08 0.73
CA ALA A 96 7.79 -8.31 -0.50
C ALA A 96 7.02 -9.18 -1.51
N ALA A 97 6.18 -10.10 -1.04
CA ALA A 97 5.35 -10.96 -1.89
C ALA A 97 4.25 -10.17 -2.60
N LEU A 98 3.62 -9.18 -1.94
CA LEU A 98 2.52 -8.42 -2.54
C LEU A 98 2.94 -7.61 -3.79
N PRO A 99 4.06 -6.87 -3.81
CA PRO A 99 4.57 -6.21 -5.02
C PRO A 99 4.90 -7.21 -6.12
N TRP A 100 5.42 -8.38 -5.78
CA TRP A 100 5.65 -9.45 -6.76
C TRP A 100 4.35 -9.91 -7.43
N VAL A 101 3.29 -10.09 -6.65
CA VAL A 101 1.96 -10.46 -7.18
C VAL A 101 1.47 -9.39 -8.14
N VAL A 102 1.53 -8.10 -7.77
CA VAL A 102 1.09 -7.00 -8.64
C VAL A 102 1.87 -7.00 -9.97
N ARG A 103 3.20 -7.11 -9.93
CA ARG A 103 4.04 -7.20 -11.14
C ARG A 103 3.65 -8.37 -12.02
N ARG A 104 3.37 -9.51 -11.39
CA ARG A 104 2.99 -10.72 -12.11
C ARG A 104 1.65 -10.57 -12.81
N VAL A 105 0.62 -10.10 -12.11
CA VAL A 105 -0.74 -9.98 -12.68
C VAL A 105 -0.85 -8.79 -13.64
N ALA A 106 0.00 -7.76 -13.50
CA ALA A 106 0.05 -6.63 -14.43
C ALA A 106 0.43 -7.02 -15.86
N ASN A 107 1.10 -8.17 -16.05
CA ASN A 107 1.45 -8.71 -17.36
C ASN A 107 0.33 -9.58 -17.96
N GLU A 108 -0.73 -9.87 -17.21
CA GLU A 108 -1.87 -10.67 -17.66
C GLU A 108 -2.97 -9.75 -18.22
N PRO A 109 -3.35 -9.84 -19.51
CA PRO A 109 -4.27 -8.89 -20.15
C PRO A 109 -5.75 -9.20 -19.86
N SER A 110 -6.09 -9.65 -18.65
CA SER A 110 -7.45 -9.99 -18.25
C SER A 110 -8.04 -8.99 -17.25
N THR A 111 -9.36 -8.80 -17.28
CA THR A 111 -10.06 -7.98 -16.28
C THR A 111 -9.87 -8.56 -14.88
N ALA A 112 -9.89 -9.89 -14.74
CA ALA A 112 -9.67 -10.58 -13.48
C ALA A 112 -8.28 -10.26 -12.88
N ALA A 113 -7.23 -10.18 -13.71
CA ALA A 113 -5.89 -9.84 -13.25
C ALA A 113 -5.81 -8.41 -12.69
N ARG A 114 -6.53 -7.46 -13.31
CA ARG A 114 -6.65 -6.08 -12.81
C ARG A 114 -7.37 -6.02 -11.47
N GLU A 115 -8.41 -6.85 -11.30
CA GLU A 115 -9.14 -6.95 -10.03
C GLU A 115 -8.25 -7.52 -8.92
N VAL A 116 -7.46 -8.57 -9.20
CA VAL A 116 -6.48 -9.11 -8.25
C VAL A 116 -5.42 -8.07 -7.88
N ALA A 117 -4.88 -7.33 -8.85
CA ALA A 117 -3.93 -6.25 -8.59
C ALA A 117 -4.53 -5.17 -7.68
N ALA A 118 -5.76 -4.75 -7.98
CA ALA A 118 -6.49 -3.78 -7.19
C ALA A 118 -6.79 -4.28 -5.77
N ASP A 119 -7.13 -5.56 -5.61
CA ASP A 119 -7.34 -6.18 -4.30
C ASP A 119 -6.06 -6.19 -3.47
N VAL A 120 -4.92 -6.56 -4.06
CA VAL A 120 -3.61 -6.48 -3.39
C VAL A 120 -3.30 -5.05 -2.95
N LEU A 121 -3.50 -4.05 -3.81
CA LEU A 121 -3.29 -2.65 -3.45
C LEU A 121 -4.24 -2.20 -2.33
N MET A 122 -5.49 -2.64 -2.36
CA MET A 122 -6.46 -2.36 -1.29
C MET A 122 -6.09 -3.04 0.03
N MET A 123 -5.35 -4.16 0.02
CA MET A 123 -4.87 -4.79 1.25
C MET A 123 -3.92 -3.88 2.02
N TYR A 124 -3.07 -3.10 1.34
CA TYR A 124 -2.25 -2.09 2.01
C TYR A 124 -3.12 -1.11 2.83
N GLY A 125 -4.21 -0.61 2.24
CA GLY A 125 -5.14 0.28 2.92
C GLY A 125 -5.98 -0.40 4.01
N ARG A 126 -6.43 -1.65 3.80
CA ARG A 126 -7.28 -2.37 4.76
C ARG A 126 -6.50 -2.92 5.96
N MET A 127 -5.30 -3.44 5.73
CA MET A 127 -4.44 -3.96 6.80
C MET A 127 -3.87 -2.86 7.70
N MET A 128 -3.92 -1.62 7.21
CA MET A 128 -3.56 -0.43 7.96
C MET A 128 -4.60 -0.02 9.00
N HIS A 129 -5.90 -0.29 8.80
CA HIS A 129 -6.93 0.25 9.69
C HIS A 129 -6.66 -0.08 11.18
N PRO A 130 -6.31 -1.33 11.55
CA PRO A 130 -5.92 -1.64 12.94
C PRO A 130 -4.61 -0.94 13.37
N VAL A 131 -3.67 -0.71 12.45
CA VAL A 131 -2.44 0.03 12.73
C VAL A 131 -2.76 1.48 13.09
N VAL A 132 -3.61 2.17 12.32
CA VAL A 132 -3.90 3.59 12.57
C VAL A 132 -4.86 3.81 13.74
N MET A 133 -5.85 2.93 13.91
CA MET A 133 -6.89 3.12 14.94
C MET A 133 -6.44 2.63 16.33
N ASP A 134 -5.70 1.52 16.40
CA ASP A 134 -5.48 0.81 17.67
C ASP A 134 -4.02 0.72 18.13
N GLY A 135 -3.06 1.14 17.29
CA GLY A 135 -1.64 0.95 17.64
C GLY A 135 -0.65 1.69 16.75
N VAL A 136 -0.96 2.93 16.36
CA VAL A 136 -0.12 3.69 15.41
C VAL A 136 1.26 3.96 15.99
N ASP A 137 1.34 4.23 17.28
CA ASP A 137 2.57 4.38 18.05
C ASP A 137 3.40 3.09 18.13
N THR A 138 2.73 1.94 18.06
CA THR A 138 3.32 0.61 18.26
C THR A 138 3.81 -0.02 16.95
N TYR A 139 3.07 0.18 15.86
CA TYR A 139 3.29 -0.55 14.62
C TYR A 139 3.66 0.32 13.42
N ALA A 140 3.45 1.65 13.44
CA ALA A 140 3.68 2.50 12.27
C ALA A 140 5.10 2.38 11.72
N ASP A 141 6.11 2.39 12.59
CA ASP A 141 7.51 2.33 12.18
C ASP A 141 7.83 1.03 11.42
N VAL A 142 7.63 -0.12 12.07
CA VAL A 142 7.92 -1.44 11.46
C VAL A 142 7.06 -1.69 10.22
N PHE A 143 5.82 -1.23 10.22
CA PHE A 143 4.90 -1.40 9.10
C PHE A 143 5.35 -0.62 7.86
N VAL A 144 5.69 0.66 8.02
CA VAL A 144 6.20 1.49 6.92
C VAL A 144 7.57 0.99 6.46
N HIS A 145 8.44 0.59 7.38
CA HIS A 145 9.72 -0.06 7.05
C HIS A 145 9.52 -1.27 6.15
N CYS A 146 8.67 -2.23 6.55
CA CYS A 146 8.41 -3.42 5.74
C CYS A 146 7.80 -3.10 4.37
N TRP A 147 6.97 -2.05 4.25
CA TRP A 147 6.44 -1.61 2.96
C TRP A 147 7.54 -1.07 2.04
N VAL A 148 8.43 -0.24 2.59
CA VAL A 148 9.57 0.33 1.85
C VAL A 148 10.54 -0.79 1.44
N ALA A 149 10.98 -1.61 2.39
CA ALA A 149 11.89 -2.73 2.17
C ALA A 149 11.31 -3.79 1.22
N GLY A 150 9.99 -4.01 1.27
CA GLY A 150 9.27 -4.91 0.37
C GLY A 150 9.19 -4.43 -1.09
N GLY A 151 9.65 -3.20 -1.39
CA GLY A 151 9.68 -2.68 -2.75
C GLY A 151 8.35 -2.10 -3.24
N LEU A 152 7.50 -1.62 -2.32
CA LEU A 152 6.23 -0.96 -2.65
C LEU A 152 6.42 0.16 -3.68
N PHE A 153 7.32 1.11 -3.42
CA PHE A 153 7.50 2.29 -4.27
C PHE A 153 7.98 1.96 -5.68
N ASP A 154 8.84 0.95 -5.83
CA ASP A 154 9.30 0.51 -7.15
C ASP A 154 8.17 -0.11 -7.96
N MET A 155 7.36 -0.97 -7.33
CA MET A 155 6.19 -1.55 -7.99
C MET A 155 5.17 -0.49 -8.38
N LEU A 156 4.92 0.49 -7.50
CA LEU A 156 4.00 1.58 -7.81
C LEU A 156 4.50 2.43 -8.99
N GLU A 157 5.80 2.75 -9.07
CA GLU A 157 6.35 3.55 -10.17
C GLU A 157 6.36 2.81 -11.51
N GLU A 158 6.62 1.50 -11.48
CA GLU A 158 6.60 0.60 -12.63
C GLU A 158 5.19 0.51 -13.22
N HIS A 159 4.17 0.37 -12.37
CA HIS A 159 2.79 0.08 -12.79
C HIS A 159 1.82 1.26 -12.64
N SER A 160 2.29 2.48 -12.32
CA SER A 160 1.41 3.59 -11.95
C SER A 160 0.30 3.88 -12.97
N MET A 161 0.60 3.81 -14.27
CA MET A 161 -0.39 4.06 -15.33
C MET A 161 -1.47 2.98 -15.37
N GLN A 162 -1.07 1.71 -15.31
CA GLN A 162 -2.02 0.59 -15.28
C GLN A 162 -2.90 0.65 -14.04
N ILE A 163 -2.34 1.02 -12.89
CA ILE A 163 -3.09 1.20 -11.64
C ILE A 163 -4.15 2.30 -11.80
N MET A 164 -3.88 3.37 -12.56
CA MET A 164 -4.87 4.43 -12.80
C MET A 164 -6.08 3.98 -13.63
N ASP A 165 -5.95 2.89 -14.37
CA ASP A 165 -7.04 2.27 -15.14
C ASP A 165 -7.89 1.31 -14.28
N PHE A 166 -7.41 0.91 -13.10
CA PHE A 166 -8.18 0.05 -12.20
C PHE A 166 -9.27 0.85 -11.50
N THR A 167 -10.47 0.27 -11.35
CA THR A 167 -11.60 0.95 -10.68
C THR A 167 -11.24 1.44 -9.27
N ASN A 168 -10.48 0.65 -8.51
CA ASN A 168 -10.08 1.02 -7.15
C ASN A 168 -8.62 1.54 -7.06
N GLY A 169 -7.88 1.60 -8.17
CA GLY A 169 -6.45 1.89 -8.14
C GLY A 169 -6.11 3.28 -7.61
N PRO A 170 -6.71 4.36 -8.14
CA PRO A 170 -6.49 5.71 -7.61
C PRO A 170 -6.86 5.85 -6.12
N MET A 171 -7.94 5.19 -5.70
CA MET A 171 -8.36 5.15 -4.30
C MET A 171 -7.30 4.45 -3.45
N ALA A 172 -6.84 3.27 -3.87
CA ALA A 172 -5.81 2.52 -3.16
C ALA A 172 -4.52 3.32 -3.01
N LEU A 173 -4.05 4.00 -4.06
CA LEU A 173 -2.85 4.86 -3.98
C LEU A 173 -3.04 6.01 -2.99
N THR A 174 -4.19 6.68 -3.03
CA THR A 174 -4.50 7.77 -2.08
C THR A 174 -4.44 7.26 -0.65
N LEU A 175 -5.06 6.10 -0.37
CA LEU A 175 -5.07 5.49 0.95
C LEU A 175 -3.66 5.09 1.40
N ILE A 176 -2.86 4.48 0.53
CA ILE A 176 -1.46 4.11 0.79
C ILE A 176 -0.64 5.35 1.16
N PHE A 177 -0.68 6.41 0.34
CA PHE A 177 0.13 7.60 0.58
C PHE A 177 -0.35 8.37 1.81
N ASN A 178 -1.67 8.47 2.02
CA ASN A 178 -2.21 9.09 3.23
C ASN A 178 -1.84 8.30 4.49
N THR A 179 -1.80 6.97 4.41
CA THR A 179 -1.31 6.11 5.52
C THR A 179 0.10 6.49 5.93
N ILE A 180 1.02 6.46 4.96
CA ILE A 180 2.43 6.79 5.22
C ILE A 180 2.50 8.20 5.82
N ASN A 181 1.71 9.13 5.31
CA ASN A 181 1.66 10.51 5.79
C ASN A 181 1.22 10.63 7.26
N ILE A 182 0.22 9.85 7.68
CA ILE A 182 -0.24 9.75 9.07
C ILE A 182 0.85 9.14 9.96
N CYS A 183 1.57 8.13 9.45
CA CYS A 183 2.61 7.43 10.20
C CYS A 183 3.88 8.25 10.43
N ILE A 184 4.19 9.28 9.60
CA ILE A 184 5.44 10.07 9.65
C ILE A 184 5.89 10.45 11.09
N PRO A 185 5.03 11.01 11.97
CA PRO A 185 5.44 11.43 13.29
C PRO A 185 5.99 10.28 14.16
N TYR A 186 5.54 9.05 13.91
CA TYR A 186 5.86 7.85 14.68
C TYR A 186 7.04 7.05 14.10
N LEU A 187 7.54 7.43 12.93
CA LEU A 187 8.66 6.73 12.29
C LEU A 187 9.98 7.06 12.99
N SER A 188 10.81 6.03 13.17
CA SER A 188 12.21 6.15 13.61
C SER A 188 13.06 6.91 12.59
N THR A 189 14.24 7.34 13.00
CA THR A 189 15.20 8.02 12.10
C THR A 189 15.59 7.14 10.92
N GLU A 190 15.73 5.83 11.15
CA GLU A 190 16.11 4.84 10.14
C GLU A 190 15.02 4.70 9.08
N THR A 191 13.78 4.40 9.47
CA THR A 191 12.64 4.29 8.55
C THR A 191 12.38 5.59 7.78
N ARG A 192 12.57 6.76 8.43
CA ARG A 192 12.50 8.06 7.74
C ARG A 192 13.58 8.21 6.68
N ALA A 193 14.81 7.74 6.95
CA ALA A 193 15.91 7.79 6.00
C ALA A 193 15.64 6.88 4.79
N GLU A 194 15.11 5.68 5.02
CA GLU A 194 14.68 4.77 3.95
C GLU A 194 13.57 5.40 3.10
N LEU A 195 12.52 5.92 3.74
CA LEU A 195 11.42 6.58 3.03
C LEU A 195 11.91 7.80 2.25
N ARG A 196 12.88 8.54 2.77
CA ARG A 196 13.55 9.64 2.06
C ARG A 196 14.33 9.13 0.85
N ALA A 197 15.01 7.99 0.91
CA ALA A 197 15.68 7.42 -0.26
C ALA A 197 14.69 7.04 -1.38
N GLN A 198 13.45 6.73 -1.01
CA GLN A 198 12.39 6.44 -1.97
C GLN A 198 11.77 7.69 -2.62
N LEU A 199 11.92 8.88 -2.03
CA LEU A 199 11.19 10.10 -2.42
C LEU A 199 12.14 11.28 -2.76
N PRO A 200 11.73 12.22 -3.62
CA PRO A 200 10.46 12.26 -4.35
C PRO A 200 10.44 11.35 -5.60
N ARG A 201 9.28 10.76 -5.91
CA ARG A 201 9.05 10.01 -7.16
C ARG A 201 8.37 10.91 -8.20
N THR A 202 9.08 11.93 -8.68
CA THR A 202 8.52 12.95 -9.60
C THR A 202 7.93 12.35 -10.88
N GLY A 203 8.56 11.31 -11.43
CA GLY A 203 8.03 10.57 -12.57
C GLY A 203 6.67 9.92 -12.29
N MET A 204 6.53 9.25 -11.15
CA MET A 204 5.24 8.68 -10.71
C MET A 204 4.18 9.75 -10.47
N VAL A 205 4.52 10.87 -9.82
CA VAL A 205 3.60 12.02 -9.64
C VAL A 205 3.08 12.50 -10.99
N TRP A 206 3.96 12.68 -11.97
CA TRP A 206 3.58 13.14 -13.30
C TRP A 206 2.65 12.15 -14.02
N LYS A 207 2.96 10.84 -13.98
CA LYS A 207 2.10 9.80 -14.57
C LYS A 207 0.69 9.82 -13.98
N ILE A 208 0.57 9.93 -12.65
CA ILE A 208 -0.74 9.98 -11.97
C ILE A 208 -1.49 11.28 -12.33
N LEU A 209 -0.80 12.42 -12.33
CA LEU A 209 -1.37 13.71 -12.72
C LEU A 209 -1.87 13.67 -14.17
N GLN A 210 -1.07 13.14 -15.09
CA GLN A 210 -1.43 13.01 -16.50
C GLN A 210 -2.67 12.13 -16.70
N ALA A 211 -2.81 11.03 -15.95
CA ALA A 211 -4.02 10.21 -15.96
C ALA A 211 -5.25 10.97 -15.42
N GLY A 212 -5.06 11.83 -14.42
CA GLY A 212 -6.08 12.74 -13.94
C GLY A 212 -6.53 13.74 -15.00
N ILE A 213 -5.59 14.41 -15.66
CA ILE A 213 -5.87 15.37 -16.75
C ILE A 213 -6.59 14.68 -17.91
N ALA A 214 -6.08 13.54 -18.38
CA ALA A 214 -6.67 12.81 -19.51
C ALA A 214 -8.14 12.39 -19.26
N SER A 215 -8.54 12.22 -18.00
CA SER A 215 -9.93 11.92 -17.65
C SER A 215 -10.89 13.12 -17.77
N GLY A 216 -10.37 14.35 -17.91
CA GLY A 216 -11.15 15.59 -17.99
C GLY A 216 -11.96 15.92 -16.73
N ALA A 217 -11.73 15.18 -15.65
CA ALA A 217 -12.71 15.05 -14.58
C ALA A 217 -12.66 16.20 -13.56
N ASN A 218 -11.59 16.99 -13.52
CA ASN A 218 -11.42 18.13 -12.60
C ASN A 218 -10.80 19.37 -13.31
N GLU A 219 -11.01 19.52 -14.63
CA GLU A 219 -10.37 20.59 -15.41
C GLU A 219 -10.95 21.99 -15.14
N ASP A 220 -12.21 22.07 -14.71
CA ASP A 220 -12.86 23.33 -14.32
C ASP A 220 -13.29 23.31 -12.85
N MET A 221 -13.37 24.52 -12.27
CA MET A 221 -13.67 24.72 -10.85
C MET A 221 -15.07 24.23 -10.45
N ALA A 222 -16.04 24.24 -11.38
CA ALA A 222 -17.40 23.79 -11.09
C ALA A 222 -17.45 22.26 -10.97
N ARG A 223 -16.82 21.54 -11.90
CA ARG A 223 -16.66 20.07 -11.83
C ARG A 223 -15.87 19.66 -10.60
N TYR A 224 -14.75 20.33 -10.33
CA TYR A 224 -13.97 20.07 -9.12
C TYR A 224 -14.82 20.23 -7.86
N LYS A 225 -15.57 21.33 -7.73
CA LYS A 225 -16.45 21.59 -6.58
C LYS A 225 -17.55 20.52 -6.45
N ALA A 226 -18.12 20.07 -7.56
CA ALA A 226 -19.14 19.01 -7.57
C ALA A 226 -18.56 17.65 -7.14
N ASN A 227 -17.39 17.28 -7.66
CA ASN A 227 -16.73 16.03 -7.30
C ASN A 227 -16.24 16.03 -5.85
N SER A 228 -15.71 17.16 -5.39
CA SER A 228 -15.23 17.38 -4.03
C SER A 228 -16.37 17.32 -3.00
N SER A 229 -17.52 17.94 -3.27
CA SER A 229 -18.67 17.86 -2.36
C SER A 229 -19.16 16.42 -2.18
N GLY A 230 -19.22 15.63 -3.27
CA GLY A 230 -19.54 14.20 -3.20
C GLY A 230 -18.46 13.34 -2.52
N PHE A 231 -17.24 13.85 -2.40
CA PHE A 231 -16.11 13.14 -1.79
C PHE A 231 -16.04 13.35 -0.27
N PHE A 232 -16.31 14.57 0.22
CA PHE A 232 -16.15 14.91 1.65
C PHE A 232 -17.46 14.85 2.45
N MET A 233 -18.62 14.69 1.80
CA MET A 233 -19.93 14.68 2.48
C MET A 233 -20.57 13.32 2.83
N PRO A 234 -20.17 12.14 2.30
CA PRO A 234 -20.81 10.89 2.70
C PRO A 234 -20.26 10.35 4.04
N LYS A 235 -21.17 9.83 4.89
CA LYS A 235 -20.79 8.89 5.97
C LYS A 235 -20.31 7.59 5.33
N GLY A 236 -19.02 7.48 5.05
CA GLY A 236 -18.41 6.26 4.47
C GLY A 236 -17.29 6.56 3.48
N VAL A 237 -16.76 5.51 2.88
CA VAL A 237 -15.73 5.63 1.84
C VAL A 237 -16.39 6.15 0.55
N PRO A 238 -15.88 7.23 -0.07
CA PRO A 238 -16.40 7.75 -1.34
C PRO A 238 -16.38 6.71 -2.46
N ASP A 239 -17.23 6.89 -3.48
CA ASP A 239 -17.23 6.04 -4.68
C ASP A 239 -15.80 5.91 -5.23
N PRO A 240 -15.25 4.68 -5.38
CA PRO A 240 -13.92 4.47 -5.95
C PRO A 240 -13.71 5.09 -7.33
N ARG A 241 -14.79 5.32 -8.08
CA ARG A 241 -14.78 5.95 -9.40
C ARG A 241 -14.72 7.48 -9.34
N ASN A 242 -14.88 8.08 -8.15
CA ASN A 242 -14.81 9.53 -8.00
C ASN A 242 -13.42 10.04 -8.43
N PRO A 243 -13.35 11.00 -9.37
CA PRO A 243 -12.08 11.49 -9.90
C PRO A 243 -11.17 12.16 -8.87
N MET A 244 -11.72 12.59 -7.72
CA MET A 244 -10.95 13.10 -6.59
C MET A 244 -9.91 12.09 -6.08
N TRP A 245 -10.10 10.79 -6.29
CA TRP A 245 -9.08 9.80 -5.94
C TRP A 245 -7.80 9.92 -6.78
N ARG A 246 -7.89 10.32 -8.06
CA ARG A 246 -6.67 10.58 -8.86
C ARG A 246 -5.95 11.81 -8.34
N GLN A 247 -6.71 12.83 -7.97
CA GLN A 247 -6.18 14.06 -7.39
C GLN A 247 -5.49 13.81 -6.05
N GLY A 248 -6.17 13.13 -5.12
CA GLY A 248 -5.62 12.75 -3.83
C GLY A 248 -4.35 11.91 -3.97
N ALA A 249 -4.28 10.99 -4.94
CA ALA A 249 -3.11 10.15 -5.14
C ALA A 249 -1.85 10.95 -5.48
N TRP A 250 -1.90 11.87 -6.47
CA TRP A 250 -0.72 12.65 -6.83
C TRP A 250 -0.39 13.72 -5.78
N GLU A 251 -1.40 14.37 -5.17
CA GLU A 251 -1.21 15.38 -4.13
C GLU A 251 -0.56 14.78 -2.88
N MET A 252 -1.02 13.61 -2.44
CA MET A 252 -0.45 12.94 -1.27
C MET A 252 0.98 12.45 -1.53
N LEU A 253 1.27 11.90 -2.71
CA LEU A 253 2.64 11.52 -3.07
C LEU A 253 3.59 12.74 -3.12
N ALA A 254 3.13 13.86 -3.69
CA ALA A 254 3.89 15.11 -3.69
C ALA A 254 4.11 15.64 -2.27
N THR A 255 3.08 15.58 -1.42
CA THR A 255 3.14 15.97 -0.01
C THR A 255 4.15 15.13 0.77
N LEU A 256 4.15 13.80 0.58
CA LEU A 256 5.16 12.92 1.18
C LEU A 256 6.57 13.30 0.75
N GLY A 257 6.78 13.54 -0.54
CA GLY A 257 8.07 13.98 -1.07
C GLY A 257 8.54 15.31 -0.47
N HIS A 258 7.61 16.23 -0.20
CA HIS A 258 7.91 17.48 0.48
C HIS A 258 8.27 17.26 1.96
N LYS A 259 7.48 16.48 2.71
CA LYS A 259 7.68 16.23 4.14
C LYS A 259 8.95 15.45 4.46
N MET A 260 9.36 14.53 3.57
CA MET A 260 10.57 13.72 3.77
C MET A 260 11.85 14.45 3.41
N ARG A 261 11.76 15.61 2.75
CA ARG A 261 12.92 16.42 2.38
C ARG A 261 13.49 17.12 3.62
N PRO A 262 14.80 16.98 3.90
CA PRO A 262 15.47 17.88 4.84
C PRO A 262 15.41 19.30 4.29
N SER A 263 15.12 20.30 5.14
CA SER A 263 14.94 21.70 4.70
C SER A 263 16.14 22.30 3.96
N GLU A 264 17.29 21.65 4.04
CA GLU A 264 18.57 22.08 3.49
C GLU A 264 19.00 21.31 2.23
N ASP A 265 18.29 20.25 1.83
CA ASP A 265 18.72 19.35 0.75
C ASP A 265 18.11 19.69 -0.62
N CYS A 266 18.84 19.34 -1.68
CA CYS A 266 18.35 19.44 -3.04
C CYS A 266 17.06 18.62 -3.24
N ALA A 267 16.09 19.24 -3.89
CA ALA A 267 14.79 18.64 -4.20
C ALA A 267 14.81 17.46 -5.17
N ARG A 268 15.92 17.20 -5.86
CA ARG A 268 16.06 16.09 -6.82
C ARG A 268 16.37 14.79 -6.08
N ARG A 269 15.59 13.73 -6.37
CA ARG A 269 15.87 12.37 -5.86
C ARG A 269 17.25 11.89 -6.30
N GLY A 270 18.02 11.33 -5.36
CA GLY A 270 19.38 10.84 -5.59
C GLY A 270 20.42 11.96 -5.76
N CYS A 271 20.09 13.20 -5.38
CA CYS A 271 21.04 14.30 -5.32
C CYS A 271 21.34 14.65 -3.85
N ASP A 272 22.51 14.27 -3.38
CA ASP A 272 22.94 14.48 -1.99
C ASP A 272 23.58 15.87 -1.77
N LYS A 273 23.44 16.77 -2.76
CA LYS A 273 23.98 18.13 -2.65
C LYS A 273 23.05 18.99 -1.80
N PRO A 274 23.59 19.88 -0.96
CA PRO A 274 22.76 20.89 -0.30
C PRO A 274 22.06 21.76 -1.34
N ALA A 275 20.86 22.20 -1.00
CA ALA A 275 20.08 23.12 -1.80
C ALA A 275 20.80 24.47 -1.91
N GLY A 276 21.55 24.65 -3.00
CA GLY A 276 22.25 25.87 -3.40
C GLY A 276 21.37 27.10 -3.69
N GLY A 277 20.15 27.14 -3.17
CA GLY A 277 19.31 28.35 -3.12
C GLY A 277 18.48 28.64 -4.38
N LEU A 278 18.42 27.74 -5.37
CA LEU A 278 17.47 27.91 -6.48
C LEU A 278 16.06 27.53 -6.01
N TRP A 279 15.20 28.54 -5.85
CA TRP A 279 13.81 28.39 -5.45
C TRP A 279 12.95 28.13 -6.67
N CYS A 280 12.06 27.16 -6.55
CA CYS A 280 10.95 27.03 -7.48
C CYS A 280 9.88 28.06 -7.10
N SER A 281 9.70 29.09 -7.94
CA SER A 281 8.76 30.19 -7.71
C SER A 281 7.38 29.96 -8.36
N ALA A 282 7.18 28.84 -9.04
CA ALA A 282 5.88 28.50 -9.60
C ALA A 282 4.94 28.03 -8.48
N GLY A 283 3.66 28.41 -8.55
CA GLY A 283 2.69 28.18 -7.47
C GLY A 283 2.59 26.71 -7.01
N ALA A 284 2.82 25.75 -7.91
CA ALA A 284 2.77 24.32 -7.61
C ALA A 284 4.02 23.76 -6.89
N CYS A 285 5.10 24.54 -6.77
CA CYS A 285 6.38 24.08 -6.23
C CYS A 285 7.01 25.08 -5.25
N THR A 286 6.27 26.12 -4.85
CA THR A 286 6.71 27.14 -3.88
C THR A 286 7.34 26.48 -2.64
N GLY A 287 8.57 26.86 -2.31
CA GLY A 287 9.34 26.30 -1.19
C GLY A 287 10.22 25.08 -1.54
N THR A 288 10.19 24.60 -2.79
CA THR A 288 11.11 23.58 -3.28
C THR A 288 12.46 24.21 -3.66
N ARG A 289 13.55 23.70 -3.09
CA ARG A 289 14.92 24.20 -3.35
C ARG A 289 15.74 23.17 -4.12
N TYR A 290 16.42 23.59 -5.18
CA TYR A 290 17.33 22.72 -5.96
C TYR A 290 18.78 23.20 -5.83
N CYS A 291 19.75 22.29 -5.97
CA CYS A 291 21.17 22.64 -6.01
C CYS A 291 21.60 23.21 -7.37
N SER A 292 20.81 23.02 -8.43
CA SER A 292 21.11 23.50 -9.78
C SER A 292 19.87 23.51 -10.67
N ARG A 293 19.92 24.28 -11.76
CA ARG A 293 18.86 24.31 -12.79
C ARG A 293 18.71 22.97 -13.52
N ALA A 294 19.78 22.19 -13.61
CA ALA A 294 19.73 20.83 -14.17
C ALA A 294 18.92 19.89 -13.27
N CYS A 295 19.07 20.01 -11.95
CA CYS A 295 18.29 19.20 -11.00
C CYS A 295 16.81 19.56 -10.95
N MET A 296 16.45 20.79 -11.33
CA MET A 296 15.06 21.23 -11.46
C MET A 296 14.37 20.66 -12.71
N LYS A 297 15.13 20.34 -13.77
CA LYS A 297 14.62 19.93 -15.08
C LYS A 297 14.59 18.41 -15.30
N ALA A 298 15.25 17.64 -14.44
CA ALA A 298 15.39 16.20 -14.53
C ALA A 298 14.32 15.51 -13.66
#